data_AF-A0A1C3PH26-F1
#
_entry.id   AF-A0A1C3PH26-F1
#
_cell.length_a   1.000
_cell.length_b   1.000
_cell.length_c   1.000
_cell.angle_alpha   90.00
_cell.angle_beta   90.00
_cell.angle_gamma   90.00
#
_symmetry.space_group_name_H-M   'P 1'
#
loop_
_entity.id
_entity.type
_entity.pdbx_description
1 polymer ?
#
loop_
_entity_poly.entity_id
_entity_poly.type
_entity_poly.pdbx_seq_one_letter_code
_entity_poly.pdbx_strand_id
1 'polypeptide(L)'
;MPRSVAFPTSPVSPDAVLLMTVKILDDFAGQGLGRILVQAIAKDVFRRGFRAIEAFGDLKGEGARCVVPADYLLAVGFKTVRPHRRWPRLRLEVKNTVSWREDVEVALERLLGSMAPEGMLRQVGSAAGTIHALWLPGRPAVGSSPSEVDSSAFRRLPNSRLPNSRDPGSRG
;
A
#
# COMPACT_ATOMS: atom_id res chain seq x y z
N MET A 1 -12.45 8.19 19.25
CA MET A 1 -13.48 7.16 18.93
C MET A 1 -14.16 6.73 20.20
N PRO A 2 -15.50 6.80 20.34
CA PRO A 2 -16.16 6.67 21.64
C PRO A 2 -15.89 5.36 22.40
N ARG A 3 -15.68 4.23 21.71
CA ARG A 3 -15.34 2.93 22.34
C ARG A 3 -13.85 2.61 22.46
N SER A 4 -12.92 3.45 22.00
CA SER A 4 -11.48 3.12 22.07
C SER A 4 -10.96 2.98 23.50
N VAL A 5 -11.62 3.65 24.46
CA VAL A 5 -11.33 3.57 25.90
C VAL A 5 -11.78 2.25 26.55
N ALA A 6 -12.67 1.50 25.91
CA ALA A 6 -13.15 0.21 26.42
C ALA A 6 -12.18 -0.96 26.13
N PHE A 7 -11.13 -0.73 25.33
CA PHE A 7 -10.10 -1.73 25.09
C PHE A 7 -9.12 -1.79 26.28
N PRO A 8 -8.76 -2.99 26.77
CA PRO A 8 -7.87 -3.16 27.94
C PRO A 8 -6.44 -2.68 27.69
N THR A 9 -6.10 -2.44 26.42
CA THR A 9 -4.81 -1.93 25.97
C THR A 9 -4.85 -0.44 25.61
N SER A 10 -5.93 0.29 25.94
CA SER A 10 -6.04 1.75 25.82
C SER A 10 -5.18 2.50 26.87
N PRO A 11 -4.91 3.83 26.72
CA PRO A 11 -5.20 4.69 25.57
C PRO A 11 -4.20 4.50 24.43
N VAL A 12 -4.62 4.84 23.21
CA VAL A 12 -3.73 4.96 22.04
C VAL A 12 -2.69 6.06 22.29
N SER A 13 -1.47 5.88 21.78
CA SER A 13 -0.39 6.87 21.95
C SER A 13 -0.74 8.21 21.28
N PRO A 14 -0.40 9.36 21.89
CA PRO A 14 -0.82 10.68 21.40
C PRO A 14 -0.19 11.10 20.06
N ASP A 15 0.87 10.40 19.62
CA ASP A 15 1.57 10.61 18.35
C ASP A 15 1.04 9.72 17.21
N ALA A 16 0.01 8.92 17.47
CA ALA A 16 -0.52 7.92 16.56
C ALA A 16 -1.99 8.17 16.18
N VAL A 17 -2.35 7.85 14.94
CA VAL A 17 -3.77 7.71 14.54
C VAL A 17 -4.28 6.32 14.89
N LEU A 18 -5.58 6.18 15.19
CA LEU A 18 -6.22 4.88 15.43
C LEU A 18 -6.83 4.32 14.14
N LEU A 19 -6.26 3.24 13.61
CA LEU A 19 -6.91 2.40 12.61
C LEU A 19 -7.99 1.55 13.29
N MET A 20 -9.26 1.78 12.91
CA MET A 20 -10.40 1.06 13.48
C MET A 20 -10.72 -0.24 12.72
N THR A 21 -10.76 -0.13 11.39
CA THR A 21 -11.22 -1.18 10.49
C THR A 21 -10.43 -1.10 9.20
N VAL A 22 -10.15 -2.27 8.63
CA VAL A 22 -9.70 -2.42 7.25
C VAL A 22 -10.28 -3.74 6.77
N LYS A 23 -10.79 -3.77 5.54
CA LYS A 23 -11.34 -4.97 4.94
C LYS A 23 -10.94 -5.03 3.47
N ILE A 24 -10.41 -6.17 3.06
CA ILE A 24 -10.37 -6.60 1.67
C ILE A 24 -11.62 -7.47 1.44
N LEU A 25 -12.30 -7.29 0.31
CA LEU A 25 -13.39 -8.18 -0.07
C LEU A 25 -12.81 -9.54 -0.49
N ASP A 26 -13.51 -10.62 -0.23
CA ASP A 26 -12.94 -11.97 -0.31
C ASP A 26 -12.46 -12.32 -1.73
N ASP A 27 -13.16 -11.83 -2.77
CA ASP A 27 -12.80 -11.92 -4.19
C ASP A 27 -11.45 -11.27 -4.56
N PHE A 28 -10.93 -10.40 -3.68
CA PHE A 28 -9.69 -9.64 -3.85
C PHE A 28 -8.63 -10.01 -2.78
N ALA A 29 -8.91 -11.01 -1.93
CA ALA A 29 -7.96 -11.49 -0.93
C ALA A 29 -6.74 -12.19 -1.58
N GLY A 30 -5.65 -12.33 -0.82
CA GLY A 30 -4.41 -12.99 -1.30
C GLY A 30 -3.55 -12.17 -2.28
N GLN A 31 -4.09 -11.15 -2.95
CA GLN A 31 -3.40 -10.37 -3.98
C GLN A 31 -2.44 -9.27 -3.44
N GLY A 32 -2.08 -9.30 -2.15
CA GLY A 32 -1.22 -8.28 -1.52
C GLY A 32 -1.85 -6.89 -1.31
N LEU A 33 -3.07 -6.65 -1.79
CA LEU A 33 -3.79 -5.37 -1.70
C LEU A 33 -3.87 -4.80 -0.29
N GLY A 34 -4.04 -5.65 0.74
CA GLY A 34 -4.04 -5.23 2.14
C GLY A 34 -2.77 -4.49 2.56
N ARG A 35 -1.60 -4.95 2.08
CA ARG A 35 -0.33 -4.26 2.31
C ARG A 35 -0.30 -2.93 1.57
N ILE A 36 -0.70 -2.89 0.29
CA ILE A 36 -0.72 -1.66 -0.52
C ILE A 36 -1.60 -0.59 0.12
N LEU A 37 -2.80 -0.94 0.58
CA LEU A 37 -3.69 -0.01 1.29
C LEU A 37 -3.05 0.52 2.59
N VAL A 38 -2.40 -0.34 3.37
CA VAL A 38 -1.70 0.07 4.60
C VAL A 38 -0.51 1.00 4.30
N GLN A 39 0.24 0.77 3.22
CA GLN A 39 1.28 1.70 2.76
C GLN A 39 0.70 3.06 2.35
N ALA A 40 -0.42 3.07 1.62
CA ALA A 40 -1.11 4.31 1.22
C ALA A 40 -1.63 5.10 2.43
N ILE A 41 -2.21 4.41 3.43
CA ILE A 41 -2.62 5.03 4.69
C ILE A 41 -1.40 5.58 5.44
N ALA A 42 -0.29 4.84 5.51
CA ALA A 42 0.95 5.33 6.14
C ALA A 42 1.48 6.60 5.46
N LYS A 43 1.51 6.65 4.12
CA LYS A 43 1.89 7.85 3.35
C LYS A 43 0.95 9.03 3.63
N ASP A 44 -0.34 8.80 3.78
CA ASP A 44 -1.27 9.87 4.12
C ASP A 44 -1.12 10.37 5.57
N VAL A 45 -0.95 9.45 6.52
CA VAL A 45 -0.72 9.72 7.94
C VAL A 45 0.59 10.47 8.17
N PHE A 46 1.64 10.16 7.40
CA PHE A 46 2.93 10.88 7.40
C PHE A 46 2.74 12.35 7.05
N ARG A 47 2.07 12.63 5.91
CA ARG A 47 1.82 14.00 5.43
C ARG A 47 0.97 14.83 6.41
N ARG A 48 0.17 14.17 7.26
CA ARG A 48 -0.60 14.80 8.34
C ARG A 48 0.19 15.01 9.65
N GLY A 49 1.49 14.67 9.68
CA GLY A 49 2.39 14.92 10.81
C GLY A 49 2.36 13.87 11.93
N PHE A 50 1.61 12.78 11.77
CA PHE A 50 1.56 11.69 12.76
C PHE A 50 2.73 10.71 12.57
N ARG A 51 3.22 10.14 13.67
CA ARG A 51 4.41 9.27 13.67
C ARG A 51 4.06 7.81 13.43
N ALA A 52 2.88 7.39 13.85
CA ALA A 52 2.45 6.00 13.81
C ALA A 52 0.97 5.83 13.48
N ILE A 53 0.63 4.59 13.12
CA ILE A 53 -0.74 4.08 13.11
C ILE A 53 -0.82 3.03 14.21
N GLU A 54 -1.74 3.18 15.16
CA GLU A 54 -2.05 2.15 16.15
C GLU A 54 -3.39 1.48 15.85
N ALA A 55 -3.52 0.22 16.23
CA ALA A 55 -4.72 -0.58 16.06
C ALA A 55 -4.92 -1.49 17.28
N PHE A 56 -6.18 -1.76 17.62
CA PHE A 56 -6.53 -2.88 18.49
C PHE A 56 -6.83 -4.08 17.58
N GLY A 57 -6.10 -5.18 17.77
CA GLY A 57 -6.32 -6.41 17.01
C GLY A 57 -7.23 -7.40 17.75
N ASP A 58 -7.93 -8.29 17.05
CA ASP A 58 -8.51 -9.51 17.66
C ASP A 58 -7.59 -10.72 17.38
N LEU A 59 -7.09 -11.36 18.43
CA LEU A 59 -6.33 -12.62 18.33
C LEU A 59 -7.23 -13.85 18.11
N LYS A 60 -8.54 -13.73 18.32
CA LYS A 60 -9.49 -14.83 18.10
C LYS A 60 -10.09 -14.84 16.70
N GLY A 61 -10.30 -13.68 16.08
CA GLY A 61 -10.99 -13.57 14.78
C GLY A 61 -12.47 -14.01 14.77
N GLU A 62 -13.00 -14.49 15.90
CA GLU A 62 -14.32 -15.11 16.11
C GLU A 62 -15.52 -14.12 16.02
N GLY A 63 -15.55 -13.24 15.02
CA GLY A 63 -16.78 -12.51 14.65
C GLY A 63 -16.89 -11.03 15.08
N ALA A 64 -15.84 -10.42 15.62
CA ALA A 64 -15.79 -8.97 15.79
C ALA A 64 -15.58 -8.26 14.43
N ARG A 65 -16.61 -8.21 13.57
CA ARG A 65 -16.55 -7.62 12.20
C ARG A 65 -16.00 -6.18 12.12
N CYS A 66 -15.93 -5.47 13.24
CA CYS A 66 -15.44 -4.10 13.36
C CYS A 66 -14.03 -3.99 13.99
N VAL A 67 -13.36 -5.10 14.31
CA VAL A 67 -11.98 -5.12 14.83
C VAL A 67 -11.13 -5.96 13.89
N VAL A 68 -9.96 -5.44 13.51
CA VAL A 68 -9.09 -6.11 12.53
C VAL A 68 -8.41 -7.33 13.17
N PRO A 69 -8.32 -8.49 12.49
CA PRO A 69 -7.53 -9.62 12.96
C PRO A 69 -6.07 -9.24 13.24
N ALA A 70 -5.53 -9.70 14.37
CA ALA A 70 -4.19 -9.30 14.82
C ALA A 70 -3.07 -9.90 13.96
N ASP A 71 -3.28 -11.11 13.43
CA ASP A 71 -2.41 -11.79 12.47
C ASP A 71 -2.29 -11.01 11.15
N TYR A 72 -3.40 -10.50 10.61
CA TYR A 72 -3.39 -9.60 9.46
C TYR A 72 -2.56 -8.34 9.72
N LEU A 73 -2.75 -7.69 10.88
CA LEU A 73 -2.01 -6.48 11.26
C LEU A 73 -0.50 -6.75 11.34
N LEU A 74 -0.09 -7.89 11.92
CA LEU A 74 1.31 -8.33 11.95
C LEU A 74 1.84 -8.57 10.53
N ALA A 75 1.09 -9.27 9.67
CA ALA A 75 1.49 -9.58 8.30
C ALA A 75 1.70 -8.33 7.41
N VAL A 76 0.94 -7.26 7.63
CA VAL A 76 1.12 -5.97 6.92
C VAL A 76 2.13 -5.02 7.59
N GLY A 77 2.81 -5.47 8.65
CA GLY A 77 4.00 -4.80 9.21
C GLY A 77 3.81 -4.10 10.57
N PHE A 78 2.64 -4.19 11.19
CA PHE A 78 2.47 -3.69 12.56
C PHE A 78 3.26 -4.56 13.54
N LYS A 79 3.65 -3.99 14.69
CA LYS A 79 4.28 -4.70 15.80
C LYS A 79 3.42 -4.57 17.06
N THR A 80 3.32 -5.62 17.86
CA THR A 80 2.63 -5.56 19.16
C THR A 80 3.40 -4.63 20.11
N VAL A 81 2.75 -3.56 20.56
CA VAL A 81 3.31 -2.60 21.54
C VAL A 81 2.71 -2.74 22.92
N ARG A 82 1.50 -3.32 23.03
CA ARG A 82 0.93 -3.73 24.32
C ARG A 82 0.29 -5.11 24.20
N PRO A 83 0.95 -6.18 24.68
CA PRO A 83 0.39 -7.53 24.67
C PRO A 83 -0.90 -7.62 25.48
N HIS A 84 -1.84 -8.43 25.02
CA HIS A 84 -3.04 -8.82 25.76
C HIS A 84 -3.65 -10.08 25.14
N ARG A 85 -4.31 -10.93 25.95
CA ARG A 85 -4.72 -12.31 25.57
C ARG A 85 -5.75 -12.40 24.44
N ARG A 86 -6.45 -11.32 24.12
CA ARG A 86 -7.42 -11.24 23.01
C ARG A 86 -7.26 -9.97 22.19
N TRP A 87 -7.13 -8.84 22.88
CA TRP A 87 -7.12 -7.49 22.32
C TRP A 87 -5.75 -6.79 22.42
N PRO A 88 -4.67 -7.30 21.81
CA PRO A 88 -3.37 -6.62 21.80
C PRO A 88 -3.47 -5.26 21.10
N ARG A 89 -2.66 -4.29 21.52
CA ARG A 89 -2.44 -3.06 20.76
C ARG A 89 -1.20 -3.22 19.89
N LEU A 90 -1.37 -2.97 18.60
CA LEU A 90 -0.31 -3.02 17.60
C LEU A 90 -0.04 -1.62 17.04
N ARG A 91 1.19 -1.38 16.58
CA ARG A 91 1.67 -0.10 16.06
C ARG A 91 2.50 -0.30 14.80
N LEU A 92 2.27 0.53 13.79
CA LEU A 92 3.07 0.66 12.58
C LEU A 92 3.76 2.03 12.60
N GLU A 93 5.09 2.04 12.66
CA GLU A 93 5.88 3.28 12.60
C GLU A 93 5.95 3.78 11.16
N VAL A 94 5.49 5.01 10.92
CA VAL A 94 5.31 5.53 9.57
C VAL A 94 6.64 5.85 8.90
N LYS A 95 7.65 6.33 9.65
CA LYS A 95 9.02 6.57 9.14
C LYS A 95 9.73 5.33 8.60
N ASN A 96 9.34 4.14 9.08
CA ASN A 96 9.89 2.86 8.63
C ASN A 96 9.12 2.28 7.44
N THR A 97 8.01 2.91 7.08
CA THR A 97 7.02 2.44 6.11
C THR A 97 7.09 3.31 4.85
N VAL A 98 7.00 4.62 5.04
CA VAL A 98 7.30 5.66 4.04
C VAL A 98 8.79 5.95 4.16
N SER A 99 9.62 5.19 3.44
CA SER A 99 11.06 5.42 3.55
C SER A 99 11.40 6.78 2.96
N TRP A 100 11.99 7.62 3.80
CA TRP A 100 13.09 8.60 3.58
C TRP A 100 13.65 8.75 2.16
N ARG A 101 13.73 7.70 1.34
CA ARG A 101 14.12 7.74 -0.08
C ARG A 101 13.27 8.72 -0.92
N GLU A 102 11.95 8.76 -0.79
CA GLU A 102 11.13 9.66 -1.61
C GLU A 102 11.42 11.14 -1.28
N ASP A 103 11.57 11.47 0.00
CA ASP A 103 11.94 12.83 0.45
C ASP A 103 13.42 13.15 0.16
N VAL A 104 14.32 12.17 0.20
CA VAL A 104 15.75 12.34 -0.12
C VAL A 104 16.00 12.45 -1.62
N GLU A 105 15.31 11.70 -2.47
CA GLU A 105 15.41 11.83 -3.92
C GLU A 105 14.96 13.24 -4.34
N VAL A 106 13.82 13.72 -3.83
CA VAL A 106 13.35 15.10 -4.07
C VAL A 106 14.28 16.17 -3.46
N ALA A 107 14.85 15.93 -2.27
CA ALA A 107 15.80 16.88 -1.66
C ALA A 107 17.16 16.90 -2.37
N LEU A 108 17.63 15.75 -2.85
CA LEU A 108 18.89 15.60 -3.58
C LEU A 108 18.80 16.18 -4.98
N GLU A 109 17.68 15.98 -5.70
CA GLU A 109 17.42 16.65 -6.99
C GLU A 109 17.40 18.18 -6.83
N ARG A 110 16.79 18.69 -5.76
CA ARG A 110 16.82 20.15 -5.46
C ARG A 110 18.21 20.65 -5.14
N LEU A 111 19.00 19.89 -4.37
CA LEU A 111 20.37 20.26 -4.02
C LEU A 111 21.29 20.26 -5.25
N LEU A 112 21.24 19.20 -6.06
CA LEU A 112 22.02 19.07 -7.29
C LEU A 112 21.59 20.09 -8.36
N GLY A 113 20.28 20.31 -8.51
CA GLY A 113 19.74 21.35 -9.39
C GLY A 113 20.17 22.78 -8.99
N SER A 114 20.37 23.04 -7.69
CA SER A 114 20.88 24.32 -7.19
C SER A 114 22.39 24.54 -7.38
N MET A 115 23.14 23.53 -7.85
CA MET A 115 24.60 23.61 -8.06
C MET A 115 25.02 23.68 -9.54
N ALA A 116 24.08 23.68 -10.49
CA ALA A 116 24.39 23.96 -11.89
C ALA A 116 24.74 25.46 -12.05
N PRO A 117 25.99 25.85 -12.38
CA PRO A 117 26.33 27.25 -12.54
C PRO A 117 25.81 27.77 -13.87
N GLU A 118 24.71 28.52 -13.83
CA GLU A 118 24.33 29.36 -14.96
C GLU A 118 25.42 30.43 -15.18
N GLY A 119 25.87 30.61 -16.43
CA GLY A 119 26.61 31.81 -16.83
C GLY A 119 28.12 31.70 -17.10
N MET A 120 28.66 30.56 -17.58
CA MET A 120 30.06 30.53 -18.05
C MET A 120 30.31 29.82 -19.39
N LEU A 121 29.58 30.23 -20.44
CA LEU A 121 30.08 30.15 -21.83
C LEU A 121 29.75 31.46 -22.59
N ARG A 122 30.61 32.47 -22.42
CA ARG A 122 30.57 33.70 -23.23
C ARG A 122 31.19 33.44 -24.60
N GLN A 123 30.40 32.93 -25.55
CA GLN A 123 30.88 32.70 -26.91
C GLN A 123 31.00 34.02 -27.68
N VAL A 124 32.24 34.45 -27.93
CA VAL A 124 32.58 35.60 -28.77
C VAL A 124 33.17 35.10 -30.09
N GLY A 125 32.65 35.60 -31.22
CA GLY A 125 33.43 35.70 -32.47
C GLY A 125 33.33 34.55 -33.47
N SER A 126 32.49 34.76 -34.50
CA SER A 126 32.74 34.56 -35.95
C SER A 126 33.94 33.72 -36.43
N ALA A 127 33.67 32.76 -37.32
CA ALA A 127 34.29 32.69 -38.67
C ALA A 127 33.53 31.70 -39.60
N ALA A 128 33.70 31.86 -40.91
CA ALA A 128 32.99 31.11 -41.96
C ALA A 128 33.57 29.71 -42.27
N GLY A 129 32.75 28.83 -42.85
CA GLY A 129 33.19 27.53 -43.38
C GLY A 129 32.08 26.64 -43.96
N THR A 130 31.85 26.73 -45.28
CA THR A 130 31.29 25.64 -46.12
C THR A 130 32.19 24.39 -45.94
N ILE A 131 31.82 23.10 -46.07
CA ILE A 131 30.78 22.30 -46.77
C ILE A 131 30.54 21.04 -45.87
N HIS A 132 29.65 20.07 -46.10
CA HIS A 132 28.82 19.68 -47.25
C HIS A 132 27.53 19.00 -46.73
N ALA A 133 26.46 18.92 -47.53
CA ALA A 133 25.35 17.98 -47.32
C ALA A 133 25.55 16.72 -48.19
N LEU A 134 25.36 15.52 -47.64
CA LEU A 134 25.13 14.32 -48.44
C LEU A 134 23.96 13.53 -47.85
N TRP A 135 22.92 13.39 -48.67
CA TRP A 135 21.64 12.76 -48.37
C TRP A 135 21.70 11.25 -48.66
N LEU A 136 21.05 10.44 -47.83
CA LEU A 136 20.53 9.13 -48.21
C LEU A 136 19.14 8.91 -47.55
N PRO A 137 18.10 8.50 -48.30
CA PRO A 137 16.75 8.32 -47.78
C PRO A 137 16.36 6.83 -47.56
N GLY A 138 15.50 6.59 -46.56
CA GLY A 138 14.83 5.31 -46.34
C GLY A 138 15.74 4.20 -45.75
N ARG A 139 15.23 3.13 -45.15
CA ARG A 139 13.86 2.64 -44.91
C ARG A 139 13.88 1.83 -43.57
N PRO A 140 12.84 1.06 -43.20
CA PRO A 140 11.49 1.45 -42.83
C PRO A 140 11.19 1.11 -41.35
N ALA A 141 10.00 1.49 -40.86
CA ALA A 141 9.47 0.96 -39.60
C ALA A 141 9.10 -0.53 -39.71
N VAL A 142 9.31 -1.29 -38.64
CA VAL A 142 8.67 -2.59 -38.41
C VAL A 142 7.93 -2.50 -37.07
N GLY A 143 6.67 -2.94 -37.08
CA GLY A 143 5.86 -3.06 -35.87
C GLY A 143 5.35 -4.48 -35.70
N SER A 144 5.00 -4.84 -34.48
CA SER A 144 4.20 -6.02 -34.18
C SER A 144 3.27 -5.72 -33.00
N SER A 145 1.98 -5.93 -33.23
CA SER A 145 0.86 -5.66 -32.33
C SER A 145 0.80 -6.62 -31.14
N PRO A 146 0.04 -6.31 -30.07
CA PRO A 146 -0.15 -7.21 -28.94
C PRO A 146 -1.17 -8.32 -29.26
N SER A 147 -0.80 -9.58 -29.03
CA SER A 147 -1.74 -10.70 -28.84
C SER A 147 -2.03 -10.82 -27.33
N GLU A 148 -3.20 -10.43 -26.85
CA GLU A 148 -4.47 -11.18 -26.93
C GLU A 148 -4.54 -12.27 -25.84
N VAL A 149 -5.44 -12.05 -24.87
CA VAL A 149 -5.56 -12.84 -23.65
C VAL A 149 -6.61 -13.92 -23.85
N ASP A 150 -6.18 -15.17 -24.02
CA ASP A 150 -7.08 -16.31 -24.11
C ASP A 150 -7.89 -16.47 -22.81
N SER A 151 -9.20 -16.27 -22.92
CA SER A 151 -10.16 -16.34 -21.81
C SER A 151 -10.88 -17.70 -21.71
N SER A 152 -10.39 -18.74 -22.41
CA SER A 152 -11.12 -20.01 -22.61
C SER A 152 -10.82 -21.14 -21.60
N ALA A 153 -10.55 -20.82 -20.33
CA ALA A 153 -10.35 -21.82 -19.26
C ALA A 153 -11.37 -21.76 -18.09
N PHE A 154 -12.49 -21.05 -18.24
CA PHE A 154 -13.53 -20.97 -17.20
C PHE A 154 -14.43 -22.24 -17.17
N ARG A 155 -13.87 -23.40 -16.81
CA ARG A 155 -14.67 -24.59 -16.47
C ARG A 155 -15.22 -24.49 -15.05
N ARG A 156 -16.49 -24.12 -14.99
CA ARG A 156 -17.33 -24.08 -13.78
C ARG A 156 -17.26 -25.41 -13.02
N LEU A 157 -16.94 -25.36 -11.73
CA LEU A 157 -17.37 -26.40 -10.78
C LEU A 157 -18.64 -25.90 -10.07
N PRO A 158 -19.71 -26.71 -9.98
CA PRO A 158 -20.97 -26.29 -9.36
C PRO A 158 -20.84 -26.22 -7.84
N ASN A 159 -21.39 -25.15 -7.28
CA ASN A 159 -21.42 -24.88 -5.84
C ASN A 159 -22.29 -25.92 -5.10
N SER A 160 -21.68 -26.82 -4.33
CA SER A 160 -22.38 -27.86 -3.57
C SER A 160 -23.06 -27.26 -2.34
N ARG A 161 -24.39 -27.10 -2.44
CA ARG A 161 -25.24 -26.73 -1.29
C ARG A 161 -25.09 -27.76 -0.17
N LEU A 162 -24.73 -27.31 1.04
CA LEU A 162 -24.93 -28.10 2.25
C LEU A 162 -26.43 -28.17 2.57
N PRO A 163 -27.01 -29.37 2.81
CA PRO A 163 -28.40 -29.50 3.20
C PRO A 163 -28.61 -29.08 4.66
N ASN A 164 -29.74 -28.41 4.88
CA ASN A 164 -30.15 -27.86 6.18
C ASN A 164 -30.66 -29.00 7.10
N SER A 165 -29.92 -29.33 8.15
CA SER A 165 -30.33 -30.37 9.12
C SER A 165 -31.42 -29.82 10.05
N ARG A 166 -32.66 -30.25 9.82
CA ARG A 166 -33.78 -29.98 10.73
C ARG A 166 -33.65 -30.77 12.03
N ASP A 167 -34.07 -30.09 13.11
CA ASP A 167 -34.34 -30.62 14.44
C ASP A 167 -35.58 -31.56 14.45
N PRO A 168 -35.52 -32.70 15.16
CA PRO A 168 -36.70 -33.41 15.62
C PRO A 168 -36.60 -33.80 17.11
N GLY A 169 -37.39 -33.15 17.98
CA GLY A 169 -37.26 -33.35 19.44
C GLY A 169 -38.52 -33.16 20.31
N SER A 170 -39.73 -33.19 19.75
CA SER A 170 -40.97 -33.10 20.55
C SER A 170 -41.81 -34.38 20.52
N ARG A 171 -41.88 -35.08 21.67
CA ARG A 171 -42.99 -35.90 22.21
C ARG A 171 -42.48 -36.73 23.40
N GLY A 172 -43.28 -36.77 24.48
CA GLY A 172 -42.98 -37.45 25.74
C GLY A 172 -43.59 -36.67 26.89
#